data_AF-A0A7G1KPT7-F1
#
_entry.id   AF-A0A7G1KPT7-F1
#
_cell.length_a   1.000
_cell.length_b   1.000
_cell.length_c   1.000
_cell.angle_alpha   90.00
_cell.angle_beta   90.00
_cell.angle_gamma   90.00
#
_symmetry.space_group_name_H-M   'P 1'
#
loop_
_entity.id
_entity.type
_entity.pdbx_description
1 polymer ?
#
loop_
_entity_poly.entity_id
_entity_poly.type
_entity_poly.pdbx_seq_one_letter_code
_entity_poly.pdbx_strand_id
1 'polypeptide(L)'
;MTKPIHVDYGAAEIATGTIGQLVAAMMENTERLRGLQKGLEAVLKGAMGDGYSTTMTSFNTDLANYDGAVKQLNSTVSANVNSGGHINQVDIQEGNRFAALGRS
;
A
#
# COMPACT_ATOMS: atom_id res chain seq x y z
N MET A 1 0.07 13.14 -37.16
CA MET A 1 -0.83 13.53 -36.05
C MET A 1 -0.98 12.34 -35.12
N THR A 2 -0.21 12.29 -34.04
CA THR A 2 -0.45 11.39 -32.92
C THR A 2 -1.70 11.88 -32.19
N LYS A 3 -2.69 10.99 -31.99
CA LYS A 3 -3.86 11.31 -31.17
C LYS A 3 -3.40 11.67 -29.75
N PRO A 4 -4.01 12.66 -29.09
CA PRO A 4 -3.76 12.89 -27.67
C PRO A 4 -4.14 11.62 -26.90
N ILE A 5 -3.24 11.14 -26.05
CA ILE A 5 -3.56 10.12 -25.06
C ILE A 5 -4.39 10.84 -24.01
N HIS A 6 -5.72 10.66 -24.05
CA HIS A 6 -6.58 11.14 -22.97
C HIS A 6 -6.46 10.17 -21.80
N VAL A 7 -5.65 10.55 -20.82
CA VAL A 7 -5.67 9.89 -19.51
C VAL A 7 -6.92 10.40 -18.78
N ASP A 8 -7.78 9.49 -18.31
CA ASP A 8 -8.90 9.85 -17.45
C ASP A 8 -8.39 10.06 -16.02
N TYR A 9 -8.01 11.30 -15.72
CA TYR A 9 -7.46 11.70 -14.43
C TYR A 9 -8.42 11.45 -13.27
N GLY A 10 -9.74 11.58 -13.49
CA GLY A 10 -10.75 11.36 -12.46
C GLY A 10 -10.86 9.89 -12.07
N ALA A 11 -10.85 9.00 -13.05
CA ALA A 11 -10.84 7.55 -12.79
C ALA A 11 -9.55 7.09 -12.09
N ALA A 12 -8.41 7.67 -12.46
CA ALA A 12 -7.11 7.35 -11.84
C ALA A 12 -7.05 7.81 -10.37
N GLU A 13 -7.57 8.99 -10.05
CA GLU A 13 -7.62 9.54 -8.67
C GLU A 13 -8.58 8.75 -7.77
N ILE A 14 -9.74 8.33 -8.30
CA ILE A 14 -10.68 7.46 -7.57
C ILE A 14 -10.05 6.09 -7.29
N ALA A 15 -9.34 5.52 -8.27
CA ALA A 15 -8.67 4.24 -8.11
C ALA A 15 -7.54 4.31 -7.06
N THR A 16 -6.70 5.35 -7.08
CA THR A 16 -5.64 5.54 -6.07
C THR A 16 -6.20 5.79 -4.67
N GLY A 17 -7.30 6.56 -4.54
CA GLY A 17 -8.01 6.73 -3.27
C GLY A 17 -8.56 5.42 -2.72
N THR A 18 -9.17 4.58 -3.57
CA THR A 18 -9.70 3.26 -3.20
C THR A 18 -8.59 2.31 -2.76
N ILE A 19 -7.45 2.32 -3.46
CA ILE A 19 -6.28 1.52 -3.09
C ILE A 19 -5.71 2.00 -1.74
N GLY A 20 -5.64 3.31 -1.50
CA GLY A 20 -5.20 3.85 -0.21
C GLY A 20 -6.07 3.36 0.96
N GLN A 21 -7.40 3.38 0.80
CA GLN A 21 -8.33 2.84 1.81
C GLN A 21 -8.14 1.34 2.04
N LEU A 22 -7.96 0.56 0.97
CA LEU A 22 -7.68 -0.88 1.08
C LEU A 22 -6.39 -1.14 1.86
N VAL A 23 -5.33 -0.42 1.57
CA VAL A 23 -4.04 -0.59 2.25
C VAL A 23 -4.13 -0.19 3.72
N ALA A 24 -4.86 0.87 4.06
CA ALA A 24 -5.13 1.25 5.45
C ALA A 24 -5.89 0.13 6.18
N ALA A 25 -6.89 -0.48 5.56
CA ALA A 25 -7.61 -1.62 6.12
C ALA A 25 -6.70 -2.86 6.30
N MET A 26 -5.75 -3.10 5.38
CA MET A 26 -4.75 -4.17 5.52
C MET A 26 -3.81 -3.92 6.70
N MET A 27 -3.41 -2.67 6.94
CA MET A 27 -2.62 -2.30 8.12
C MET A 27 -3.38 -2.57 9.42
N GLU A 28 -4.65 -2.15 9.50
CA GLU A 28 -5.50 -2.41 10.67
C GLU A 28 -5.68 -3.91 10.93
N ASN A 29 -5.91 -4.69 9.86
CA ASN A 29 -6.02 -6.15 9.97
C ASN A 29 -4.71 -6.77 10.48
N THR A 30 -3.55 -6.26 10.06
CA THR A 30 -2.24 -6.70 10.55
C THR A 30 -2.09 -6.46 12.05
N GLU A 31 -2.57 -5.34 12.58
CA GLU A 31 -2.59 -5.08 14.02
C GLU A 31 -3.52 -6.03 14.77
N ARG A 32 -4.70 -6.33 14.21
CA ARG A 32 -5.62 -7.33 14.77
C ARG A 32 -4.99 -8.72 14.82
N LEU A 33 -4.27 -9.13 13.77
CA LEU A 33 -3.54 -10.40 13.73
C LEU A 33 -2.43 -10.47 14.79
N ARG A 34 -1.70 -9.36 15.04
CA ARG A 34 -0.75 -9.28 16.17
C ARG A 34 -1.45 -9.36 17.52
N GLY A 35 -2.64 -8.80 17.65
CA GLY A 35 -3.48 -8.96 18.85
C GLY A 35 -3.84 -10.43 19.09
N LEU A 36 -4.30 -11.12 18.04
CA LEU A 36 -4.60 -12.55 18.07
C LEU A 36 -3.36 -13.37 18.45
N GLN A 37 -2.19 -13.07 17.89
CA GLN A 37 -0.92 -13.70 18.23
C GLN A 37 -0.67 -13.70 19.74
N LYS A 38 -0.79 -12.54 20.39
CA LYS A 38 -0.58 -12.38 21.83
C LYS A 38 -1.62 -13.16 22.64
N GLY A 39 -2.87 -13.17 22.19
CA GLY A 39 -3.94 -13.95 22.82
C GLY A 39 -3.67 -15.45 22.76
N LEU A 40 -3.26 -15.95 21.60
CA LEU A 40 -2.88 -17.35 21.41
C LEU A 40 -1.68 -17.72 22.29
N GLU A 41 -0.70 -16.83 22.46
CA GLU A 41 0.42 -17.05 23.38
C GLU A 41 0.00 -17.14 24.83
N ALA A 42 -0.92 -16.29 25.28
CA ALA A 42 -1.44 -16.36 26.64
C ALA A 42 -2.20 -17.67 26.92
N VAL A 43 -2.94 -18.19 25.94
CA VAL A 43 -3.84 -19.35 26.13
C VAL A 43 -3.12 -20.68 25.88
N LEU A 44 -2.30 -20.78 24.84
CA LEU A 44 -1.83 -22.06 24.32
C LEU A 44 -0.40 -22.41 24.75
N LYS A 45 0.43 -21.44 25.15
CA LYS A 45 1.85 -21.68 25.50
C LYS A 45 2.04 -22.72 26.61
N GLY A 46 1.11 -22.79 27.56
CA GLY A 46 1.12 -23.82 28.62
C GLY A 46 0.38 -25.12 28.27
N ALA A 47 -0.61 -25.05 27.37
CA ALA A 47 -1.50 -26.16 27.07
C ALA A 47 -1.00 -27.08 25.94
N MET A 48 -0.25 -26.54 24.98
CA MET A 48 0.16 -27.25 23.77
C MET A 48 1.63 -27.71 23.75
N GLY A 49 2.44 -27.34 24.74
CA GLY A 49 3.85 -27.74 24.84
C GLY A 49 4.68 -27.37 23.60
N ASP A 50 5.59 -28.24 23.19
CA ASP A 50 6.55 -27.96 22.10
C ASP A 50 5.89 -27.72 20.73
N GLY A 51 4.75 -28.37 20.46
CA GLY A 51 4.00 -28.20 19.19
C GLY A 51 3.48 -26.77 19.00
N TYR A 52 3.20 -26.05 20.09
CA TYR A 52 2.86 -24.64 20.05
C TYR A 52 4.01 -23.81 19.47
N SER A 53 5.23 -24.06 19.94
CA SER A 53 6.41 -23.27 19.58
C SER A 53 6.68 -23.32 18.07
N THR A 54 6.61 -24.50 17.45
CA THR A 54 6.83 -24.67 16.01
C THR A 54 5.75 -23.96 15.19
N THR A 55 4.46 -24.22 15.45
CA THR A 55 3.36 -23.59 14.70
C THR A 55 3.36 -22.07 14.88
N MET A 56 3.63 -21.58 16.10
CA MET A 56 3.62 -20.15 16.36
C MET A 56 4.83 -19.44 15.78
N THR A 57 5.98 -20.11 15.68
CA THR A 57 7.16 -19.56 14.98
C THR A 57 6.87 -19.35 13.50
N SER A 58 6.24 -20.33 12.83
CA SER A 58 5.82 -20.18 11.42
C SER A 58 4.80 -19.06 11.25
N PHE A 59 3.75 -19.05 12.09
CA PHE A 59 2.74 -17.98 12.07
C PHE A 59 3.36 -16.59 12.26
N ASN A 60 4.29 -16.43 13.20
CA ASN A 60 4.96 -15.15 13.45
C ASN A 60 5.82 -14.72 12.26
N THR A 61 6.49 -15.67 11.61
CA THR A 61 7.30 -15.41 10.41
C THR A 61 6.42 -14.94 9.26
N ASP A 62 5.31 -15.62 9.01
CA ASP A 62 4.35 -15.27 7.96
C ASP A 62 3.71 -13.90 8.23
N LEU A 63 3.35 -13.62 9.48
CA LEU A 63 2.81 -12.32 9.89
C LEU A 63 3.81 -11.18 9.72
N ALA A 64 5.09 -11.42 10.03
CA ALA A 64 6.16 -10.44 9.82
C ALA A 64 6.39 -10.16 8.33
N ASN A 65 6.39 -11.20 7.49
CA ASN A 65 6.50 -11.06 6.03
C ASN A 65 5.31 -10.30 5.45
N TYR A 66 4.09 -10.60 5.90
CA TYR A 66 2.87 -9.91 5.50
C TYR A 66 2.90 -8.43 5.90
N ASP A 67 3.25 -8.11 7.15
CA ASP A 67 3.39 -6.73 7.63
C ASP A 67 4.43 -5.94 6.81
N GLY A 68 5.57 -6.57 6.49
CA GLY A 68 6.58 -5.97 5.62
C GLY A 68 6.05 -5.63 4.24
N ALA A 69 5.33 -6.56 3.61
CA ALA A 69 4.72 -6.36 2.31
C ALA A 69 3.65 -5.25 2.32
N VAL A 70 2.79 -5.22 3.34
CA VAL A 70 1.76 -4.18 3.50
C VAL A 70 2.38 -2.79 3.70
N LYS A 71 3.43 -2.66 4.51
CA LYS A 71 4.16 -1.40 4.68
C LYS A 71 4.83 -0.93 3.40
N GLN A 72 5.43 -1.84 2.64
CA GLN A 72 6.03 -1.52 1.35
C GLN A 72 4.97 -1.05 0.35
N LEU A 73 3.82 -1.75 0.29
CA LEU A 73 2.68 -1.34 -0.52
C LEU A 73 2.16 0.04 -0.11
N ASN A 74 1.99 0.30 1.18
CA ASN A 74 1.57 1.60 1.70
C ASN A 74 2.55 2.72 1.32
N SER A 75 3.85 2.47 1.42
CA SER A 75 4.87 3.42 1.00
C SER A 75 4.77 3.74 -0.50
N THR A 76 4.61 2.72 -1.34
CA THR A 76 4.46 2.89 -2.79
C THR A 76 3.18 3.63 -3.16
N VAL A 77 2.06 3.29 -2.51
CA VAL A 77 0.77 3.96 -2.73
C VAL A 77 0.83 5.39 -2.24
N SER A 78 1.38 5.64 -1.04
CA SER A 78 1.55 7.00 -0.49
C SER A 78 2.43 7.88 -1.38
N ALA A 79 3.51 7.34 -1.95
CA ALA A 79 4.36 8.07 -2.89
C ALA A 79 3.62 8.43 -4.19
N ASN A 80 2.77 7.54 -4.70
CA ASN A 80 1.96 7.80 -5.89
C ASN A 80 0.80 8.77 -5.62
N VAL A 81 0.16 8.69 -4.44
CA VAL A 81 -0.94 9.58 -4.05
C VAL A 81 -0.43 10.99 -3.74
N ASN A 82 0.64 11.11 -2.94
CA ASN A 82 1.18 12.43 -2.52
C ASN A 82 1.91 13.18 -3.65
N SER A 83 2.31 12.50 -4.73
CA SER A 83 2.83 13.17 -5.93
C SER A 83 1.74 13.73 -6.85
N GLY A 84 0.46 13.61 -6.47
CA GLY A 84 -0.68 13.93 -7.36
C GLY A 84 -0.82 12.93 -8.50
N GLY A 85 -0.18 11.75 -8.38
CA GLY A 85 0.13 10.86 -9.47
C GLY A 85 1.26 11.42 -10.32
N HIS A 86 2.28 10.61 -10.63
CA HIS A 86 3.33 10.95 -11.61
C HIS A 86 2.77 11.58 -12.90
N ILE A 87 1.54 11.20 -13.26
CA ILE A 87 0.80 11.73 -14.40
C ILE A 87 0.60 13.24 -14.29
N ASN A 88 0.18 13.77 -13.14
CA ASN A 88 -0.11 15.19 -12.95
C ASN A 88 1.18 16.04 -12.94
N GLN A 89 2.27 15.50 -12.36
CA GLN A 89 3.59 16.14 -12.43
C GLN A 89 4.15 16.18 -13.86
N VAL A 90 4.03 15.09 -14.62
CA VAL A 90 4.44 15.05 -16.02
C VAL A 90 3.60 16.02 -16.86
N ASP A 91 2.29 16.09 -16.63
CA ASP A 91 1.40 16.97 -17.40
C ASP A 91 1.62 18.45 -17.09
N ILE A 92 1.93 18.81 -15.84
CA ILE A 92 2.35 20.17 -15.48
C ILE A 92 3.69 20.52 -16.15
N GLN A 93 4.66 19.60 -16.17
CA GLN A 93 5.94 19.84 -16.82
C GLN A 93 5.79 19.98 -18.34
N GLU A 94 5.05 19.09 -18.99
CA GLU A 94 4.82 19.14 -20.43
C GLU A 94 3.93 20.34 -20.82
N GLY A 95 2.89 20.64 -20.05
CA GLY A 95 2.06 21.84 -20.23
C GLY A 95 2.88 23.13 -20.13
N ASN A 96 3.79 23.22 -19.15
CA ASN A 96 4.71 24.36 -19.03
C ASN A 96 5.70 24.45 -20.21
N ARG A 97 6.17 23.31 -20.75
CA ARG A 97 7.03 23.28 -21.94
C ARG A 97 6.30 23.74 -23.19
N PHE A 98 5.04 23.33 -23.38
CA PHE A 98 4.20 23.80 -24.48
C PHE A 98 3.88 25.29 -24.38
N ALA A 99 3.55 25.78 -23.17
CA ALA A 99 3.32 27.21 -22.94
C ALA A 99 4.56 28.08 -23.21
N ALA A 100 5.76 27.54 -22.98
CA ALA A 100 7.03 28.21 -23.28
C ALA A 100 7.32 28.28 -24.80
N LEU A 101 6.92 27.25 -25.57
CA LEU A 101 7.09 27.24 -27.03
C LEU A 101 6.08 28.14 -27.77
N GLY A 102 4.89 28.37 -27.21
CA GLY A 102 3.88 29.26 -27.80
C GLY A 102 4.11 30.76 -27.55
N ARG A 103 5.20 31.12 -26.85
CA ARG A 103 5.56 32.50 -26.50
C ARG A 103 6.81 33.02 -27.23
N SER A 104 7.36 32.24 -28.17
CA SER A 104 8.45 32.65 -29.07
C SER A 104 7.95 33.14 -30.41
#